data_AF-A0A4Q6GNL9-F1
#
_entry.id   AF-A0A4Q6GNL9-F1
#
_cell.length_a   1.000
_cell.length_b   1.000
_cell.length_c   1.000
_cell.angle_alpha   90.00
_cell.angle_beta   90.00
_cell.angle_gamma   90.00
#
_symmetry.space_group_name_H-M   'P 1'
#
loop_
_entity.id
_entity.type
_entity.pdbx_description
1 polymer ?
#
loop_
_entity_poly.entity_id
_entity_poly.type
_entity_poly.pdbx_seq_one_letter_code
_entity_poly.pdbx_strand_id
1 'polypeptide(L)' 'MPEDPVPRHFVERNDHGVEVMAHGEDGWCAALDPLRMCCSIYDQRPGICRKFAMGSEYCREEREIYRTRYDHPDILRGT' A
#
# COMPACT_ATOMS: atom_id res chain seq x y z
N MET A 1 -10.82 -16.93 -4.03
CA MET A 1 -9.77 -16.48 -4.96
C MET A 1 -8.61 -17.41 -4.75
N PRO A 2 -8.24 -18.25 -5.74
CA PRO A 2 -7.10 -19.13 -5.58
C PRO A 2 -5.87 -18.24 -5.40
N GLU A 3 -5.41 -18.21 -4.15
CA GLU A 3 -4.11 -17.82 -3.60
C GLU A 3 -3.26 -16.99 -4.57
N ASP A 4 -3.44 -15.67 -4.57
CA ASP A 4 -2.45 -14.72 -5.14
C ASP A 4 -1.13 -15.04 -4.41
N PRO A 5 -0.17 -15.78 -5.03
CA PRO A 5 0.94 -16.36 -4.28
C PRO A 5 1.94 -15.27 -3.94
N VAL A 6 2.17 -15.06 -2.65
CA VAL A 6 3.13 -14.06 -2.16
C VAL A 6 4.48 -14.75 -1.89
N PRO A 7 5.59 -14.32 -2.53
CA PRO A 7 6.92 -14.81 -2.17
C PRO A 7 7.24 -14.56 -0.69
N ARG A 8 7.87 -15.52 -0.01
CA ARG A 8 8.12 -15.45 1.45
C ARG A 8 8.81 -14.16 1.92
N HIS A 9 9.66 -13.55 1.10
CA HIS A 9 10.37 -12.31 1.46
C HIS A 9 9.46 -11.06 1.45
N PHE A 10 8.24 -11.16 0.93
CA PHE A 10 7.20 -10.13 1.02
C PHE A 10 6.17 -10.41 2.11
N VAL A 11 6.38 -11.42 2.95
CA VAL A 11 5.48 -11.81 4.03
C VAL A 11 6.15 -11.57 5.37
N GLU A 12 5.46 -10.87 6.26
CA GLU A 12 5.86 -10.71 7.67
C GLU A 12 4.76 -11.26 8.59
N ARG A 13 5.10 -11.45 9.87
CA ARG A 13 4.15 -11.87 10.90
C ARG A 13 3.92 -10.71 11.85
N ASN A 14 2.68 -10.24 11.96
CA ASN A 14 2.35 -9.14 12.86
C ASN A 14 2.33 -9.59 14.33
N ASP A 15 2.13 -8.63 15.24
CA ASP A 15 2.12 -8.86 16.70
C ASP A 15 1.02 -9.85 17.16
N HIS A 16 -0.01 -10.05 16.35
CA HIS A 16 -1.08 -11.02 16.59
C HIS A 16 -0.78 -12.42 16.03
N GLY A 17 0.41 -12.62 15.46
CA GLY A 17 0.83 -13.89 14.89
C GLY A 17 0.23 -14.21 13.51
N VAL A 18 -0.35 -13.22 12.82
CA VAL A 18 -0.97 -13.35 11.50
C VAL A 18 0.03 -12.95 10.41
N GLU A 19 0.08 -13.73 9.32
CA GLU A 19 0.88 -13.38 8.15
C GLU A 19 0.23 -12.22 7.38
N VAL A 20 1.02 -11.18 7.09
CA VAL A 20 0.60 -9.97 6.37
C VAL A 20 1.66 -9.61 5.33
N MET A 21 1.33 -8.69 4.41
CA MET A 21 2.32 -8.14 3.48
C MET A 21 3.34 -7.32 4.27
N ALA A 22 4.62 -7.55 4.02
CA ALA A 22 5.70 -6.75 4.58
C ALA A 22 5.63 -5.31 4.07
N HIS A 23 6.00 -4.36 4.92
CA HIS A 23 6.08 -2.94 4.58
C HIS A 23 7.54 -2.47 4.47
N GLY A 24 7.81 -1.55 3.54
CA GLY A 24 9.10 -0.86 3.43
C GLY A 24 9.26 0.23 4.48
N GLU A 25 10.43 0.87 4.50
CA GLU A 25 10.71 2.02 5.40
C GLU A 25 9.77 3.21 5.14
N ASP A 26 9.17 3.29 3.96
CA ASP A 26 8.19 4.29 3.55
C ASP A 26 6.75 3.95 3.99
N GLY A 27 6.56 2.81 4.67
CA GLY A 27 5.25 2.31 5.10
C GLY A 27 4.41 1.71 3.98
N TRP A 28 4.90 1.64 2.75
CA TRP A 28 4.19 1.01 1.64
C TRP A 28 4.43 -0.50 1.62
N CYS A 29 3.52 -1.23 0.99
CA CYS A 29 3.71 -2.65 0.70
C CYS A 29 5.04 -2.86 -0.03
N ALA A 30 5.90 -3.75 0.47
CA ALA A 30 7.24 -4.00 -0.06
C ALA A 30 7.25 -4.47 -1.53
N ALA A 31 6.12 -4.98 -2.03
CA ALA A 31 5.97 -5.37 -3.43
C ALA A 31 5.55 -4.22 -4.38
N LEU A 32 5.40 -2.98 -3.89
CA LEU A 32 5.07 -1.82 -4.72
C LEU A 32 6.28 -1.39 -5.55
N ASP A 33 6.09 -1.21 -6.86
CA ASP A 33 7.02 -0.49 -7.73
C ASP A 33 6.77 1.02 -7.56
N PRO A 34 7.67 1.79 -6.92
CA PRO A 34 7.44 3.21 -6.65
C PRO A 34 7.52 4.09 -7.90
N LEU A 35 8.10 3.59 -9.00
CA LEU A 35 8.19 4.34 -10.26
C LEU A 35 6.93 4.17 -11.09
N ARG A 36 6.36 2.96 -11.12
CA ARG A 36 5.17 2.62 -11.92
C ARG A 36 3.88 2.66 -11.12
N MET A 37 3.96 2.72 -9.80
CA MET A 37 2.83 2.68 -8.86
C MET A 37 1.94 1.45 -9.07
N CYS A 38 2.55 0.30 -9.35
CA CYS A 38 1.86 -0.98 -9.51
C CYS A 38 2.55 -2.09 -8.71
N CYS A 39 1.88 -3.22 -8.54
CA CYS A 39 2.48 -4.37 -7.88
C CYS A 39 3.56 -5.00 -8.77
N SER A 40 4.71 -5.35 -8.21
CA SER A 40 5.83 -5.95 -8.93
C SER A 40 5.76 -7.49 -9.03
N ILE A 41 4.90 -8.14 -8.22
CA ILE A 41 4.78 -9.61 -8.18
C ILE A 41 3.58 -10.15 -8.97
N TYR A 42 2.66 -9.28 -9.41
CA TYR A 42 1.48 -9.69 -10.18
C TYR A 42 1.35 -8.86 -11.46
N ASP A 43 1.08 -9.53 -12.58
CA ASP A 43 0.83 -8.87 -13.88
C ASP A 43 -0.42 -7.98 -13.86
N GLN A 44 -1.38 -8.31 -12.99
CA GLN A 44 -2.63 -7.58 -12.82
C GLN A 44 -2.83 -7.21 -11.35
N ARG A 45 -3.49 -6.08 -11.10
CA ARG A 45 -3.74 -5.59 -9.74
C ARG A 45 -4.42 -6.69 -8.90
N PRO A 46 -3.81 -7.19 -7.81
CA PRO A 46 -4.28 -8.37 -7.09
C PRO A 46 -5.65 -8.19 -6.45
N GLY A 47 -6.30 -9.29 -6.10
CA GLY A 47 -7.66 -9.31 -5.58
C GLY A 47 -7.84 -8.45 -4.34
N ILE A 48 -6.90 -8.55 -3.39
CA ILE A 48 -6.91 -7.77 -2.15
C ILE A 48 -6.86 -6.26 -2.42
N CYS A 49 -6.02 -5.83 -3.37
CA CYS A 49 -5.93 -4.43 -3.77
C CYS A 49 -7.20 -3.99 -4.52
N ARG A 50 -7.83 -4.85 -5.32
CA ARG A 50 -9.09 -4.55 -6.02
C ARG A 50 -10.30 -4.34 -5.10
N LYS A 51 -10.24 -4.78 -3.84
CA LYS A 51 -11.27 -4.43 -2.84
C LYS A 51 -11.38 -2.93 -2.64
N PHE A 52 -10.28 -2.19 -2.85
CA PHE A 52 -10.26 -0.74 -2.85
C PHE A 52 -10.42 -0.22 -4.28
N ALA A 53 -11.57 0.39 -4.57
CA ALA A 53 -11.82 1.00 -5.88
C ALA A 53 -10.85 2.15 -6.12
N MET A 54 -10.08 2.09 -7.21
CA MET A 54 -9.23 3.21 -7.60
C MET A 54 -10.08 4.40 -8.01
N GLY A 55 -9.68 5.60 -7.57
CA GLY A 55 -10.44 6.83 -7.85
C GLY A 55 -11.71 6.99 -7.02
N SER A 56 -11.93 6.14 -6.01
CA SER A 56 -12.96 6.37 -4.99
C SER A 56 -12.71 7.70 -4.25
N GLU A 57 -13.71 8.14 -3.48
CA GLU A 57 -13.60 9.33 -2.62
C GLU A 57 -12.33 9.31 -1.75
N TYR A 58 -12.13 8.23 -0.99
CA TYR A 58 -10.93 8.04 -0.17
C TYR A 58 -9.63 8.13 -1.00
N CYS A 59 -9.62 7.56 -2.21
CA CYS A 59 -8.44 7.66 -3.09
C CYS A 59 -8.16 9.11 -3.53
N ARG A 60 -9.20 9.93 -3.70
CA ARG A 60 -9.06 11.35 -4.08
C ARG A 60 -8.61 12.20 -2.90
N GLU A 61 -9.13 11.92 -1.71
CA GLU A 61 -8.74 12.56 -0.46
C GLU A 61 -7.26 12.31 -0.15
N GLU A 62 -6.81 11.06 -0.17
CA GLU A 62 -5.39 10.71 0.05
C GLU A 62 -4.45 11.37 -0.98
N ARG A 63 -4.88 11.48 -2.25
CA ARG A 63 -4.11 12.18 -3.28
C ARG A 63 -4.02 13.68 -3.02
N GLU A 64 -5.08 14.28 -2.49
CA GLU A 64 -5.09 15.69 -2.11
C GLU A 64 -4.15 15.94 -0.93
N ILE A 65 -4.23 15.10 0.11
CA ILE A 65 -3.32 15.12 1.28
C ILE A 65 -1.86 14.99 0.81
N TYR A 66 -1.56 14.01 -0.06
CA TYR A 66 -0.19 13.83 -0.56
C TYR A 66 0.30 15.05 -1.35
N ARG A 67 -0.56 15.64 -2.19
CA ARG A 67 -0.24 16.83 -2.99
C ARG A 67 0.03 18.07 -2.13
N THR A 68 -0.68 18.22 -1.03
CA THR A 68 -0.57 19.38 -0.10
C THR A 68 0.26 19.06 1.15
N ARG A 69 0.92 17.89 1.21
CA ARG A 69 1.73 17.45 2.36
C ARG A 69 2.79 18.46 2.80
N TYR A 70 3.29 19.28 1.87
CA TYR A 70 4.28 20.32 2.15
C TYR A 70 3.66 21.69 2.49
N ASP A 71 2.36 21.87 2.22
CA ASP A 71 1.61 23.11 2.49
C ASP A 71 0.95 23.10 3.88
N HIS A 72 0.91 21.93 4.54
CA HIS A 72 0.32 21.74 5.87
C HIS A 72 1.35 21.14 6.86
N PRO A 73 2.04 21.97 7.66
CA PRO A 73 3.09 21.51 8.59
C PRO A 73 2.57 20.58 9.70
N ASP A 74 1.26 20.56 9.94
CA ASP A 74 0.63 19.71 10.95
C ASP A 74 0.51 18.24 10.52
N ILE A 75 0.47 17.95 9.20
CA ILE A 75 0.40 16.57 8.67
C ILE A 75 1.77 15.87 8.78
N LEU A 76 2.87 16.62 8.78
CA LEU A 76 4.22 16.07 8.98
C LEU A 76 4.47 15.59 10.42
N ARG A 77 3.63 16.00 11.39
CA ARG A 77 3.82 15.68 12.81
C ARG A 77 3.08 14.43 13.30
N GLY A 78 2.24 13.81 12.47
CA GLY A 78 1.64 12.49 12.78
C GLY A 78 1.01 12.40 14.16
N THR A 79 0.19 13.38 14.54
CA THR A 79 -0.72 13.29 15.70
C THR A 79 -2.07 12.78 15.28
#